data_AF-A0ABD1ZDE1-F1
#
_entry.id   AF-A0ABD1ZDE1-F1
#
_cell.length_a   1.000
_cell.length_b   1.000
_cell.length_c   1.000
_cell.angle_alpha   90.00
_cell.angle_beta   90.00
_cell.angle_gamma   90.00
#
_symmetry.space_group_name_H-M   'P 1'
#
loop_
_entity.id
_entity.type
_entity.pdbx_description
1 polymer ?
#
loop_
_entity_poly.entity_id
_entity_poly.type
_entity_poly.pdbx_seq_one_letter_code
_entity_poly.pdbx_strand_id
1 'polypeptide(L)'
;MAIPRKYGRPGFKDPFSYTSSINHGLLTEKALRDVFEISSYIDFGTAEEPLPYPVKFKDRDSYFGKQMMTMTPKWGFQTNDVFFQKEHPWVFDGDLFIDRNMYVDSQPNRYKGFGTSDFSKRDEYTNTMRTEQYREQLKDMGFHTTASQDYGRDADSANYAKPKFGNKPVIKQQMYRRTKIFFPDKTLLGFQA
;
A
#
# COMPACT_ATOMS: atom_id res chain seq x y z
N MET A 1 -75.98 32.12 -80.72
CA MET A 1 -75.13 31.85 -79.54
C MET A 1 -74.38 33.12 -79.19
N ALA A 2 -74.40 33.49 -77.91
CA ALA A 2 -74.10 34.83 -77.41
C ALA A 2 -72.60 35.15 -77.32
N ILE A 3 -72.29 36.43 -77.54
CA ILE A 3 -70.96 37.07 -77.47
C ILE A 3 -70.44 37.09 -76.02
N PRO A 4 -69.21 36.63 -75.73
CA PRO A 4 -68.60 36.87 -74.43
C PRO A 4 -67.90 38.24 -74.36
N ARG A 5 -68.12 38.88 -73.21
CA ARG A 5 -67.97 40.30 -72.89
C ARG A 5 -66.51 40.74 -72.71
N LYS A 6 -66.20 41.97 -73.16
CA LYS A 6 -65.02 42.75 -72.76
C LYS A 6 -65.18 43.23 -71.31
N TYR A 7 -64.25 42.87 -70.42
CA TYR A 7 -63.99 43.58 -69.17
C TYR A 7 -62.50 43.45 -68.78
N GLY A 8 -61.80 44.57 -68.59
CA GLY A 8 -60.41 44.58 -68.11
C GLY A 8 -59.67 45.92 -68.16
N ARG A 9 -60.12 46.88 -67.33
CA ARG A 9 -59.48 48.11 -66.75
C ARG A 9 -58.45 48.95 -67.55
N PRO A 10 -58.71 50.26 -67.75
CA PRO A 10 -57.67 51.25 -68.00
C PRO A 10 -56.98 51.64 -66.68
N GLY A 11 -55.64 51.62 -66.66
CA GLY A 11 -54.87 52.33 -65.62
C GLY A 11 -54.14 51.52 -64.55
N PHE A 12 -53.64 50.32 -64.84
CA PHE A 12 -52.55 49.73 -64.04
C PHE A 12 -51.23 50.12 -64.71
N LYS A 13 -50.61 51.23 -64.27
CA LYS A 13 -49.20 51.46 -64.55
C LYS A 13 -48.44 50.45 -63.71
N ASP A 14 -47.70 49.55 -64.35
CA ASP A 14 -46.82 48.63 -63.64
C ASP A 14 -45.91 49.46 -62.71
N PRO A 15 -45.81 49.12 -61.42
CA PRO A 15 -44.93 49.83 -60.48
C PRO A 15 -43.45 49.67 -60.83
N PHE A 16 -43.13 48.91 -61.88
CA PHE A 16 -41.79 48.69 -62.42
C PHE A 16 -41.46 49.58 -63.63
N SER A 17 -42.36 50.47 -64.07
CA SER A 17 -42.17 51.25 -65.30
C SER A 17 -41.40 52.56 -65.14
N TYR A 18 -40.82 52.85 -63.96
CA TYR A 18 -39.98 54.02 -63.74
C TYR A 18 -38.81 53.71 -62.80
N THR A 19 -37.86 52.91 -63.27
CA THR A 19 -36.47 53.02 -62.82
C THR A 19 -35.60 52.98 -64.07
N SER A 20 -34.89 54.07 -64.35
CA SER A 20 -33.80 54.05 -65.33
C SER A 20 -32.74 53.08 -64.82
N SER A 21 -32.74 51.83 -65.30
CA SER A 21 -31.68 50.88 -64.92
C SER A 21 -30.38 51.35 -65.52
N ILE A 22 -29.32 51.32 -64.71
CA ILE A 22 -28.02 51.89 -65.09
C ILE A 22 -27.34 51.01 -66.14
N ASN A 23 -27.75 49.73 -66.25
CA ASN A 23 -27.17 48.72 -67.12
C ASN A 23 -28.17 48.15 -68.15
N HIS A 24 -28.99 49.00 -68.77
CA HIS A 24 -30.01 48.59 -69.74
C HIS A 24 -29.40 47.90 -70.98
N GLY A 25 -29.93 46.73 -71.35
CA GLY A 25 -29.54 45.98 -72.57
C GLY A 25 -28.30 45.08 -72.43
N LEU A 26 -27.73 44.95 -71.23
CA LEU A 26 -26.57 44.10 -70.95
C LEU A 26 -27.01 42.78 -70.28
N LEU A 27 -26.30 41.67 -70.56
CA LEU A 27 -26.53 40.34 -69.97
C LEU A 27 -25.39 39.91 -69.02
N THR A 28 -24.70 40.88 -68.43
CA THR A 28 -23.57 40.64 -67.52
C THR A 28 -24.04 40.50 -66.07
N GLU A 29 -23.21 39.93 -65.18
CA GLU A 29 -23.54 39.83 -63.73
C GLU A 29 -23.89 41.21 -63.13
N LYS A 30 -23.23 42.26 -63.63
CA LYS A 30 -23.52 43.66 -63.31
C LYS A 30 -24.98 44.04 -63.60
N ALA A 31 -25.49 43.62 -64.76
CA ALA A 31 -26.84 43.94 -65.23
C ALA A 31 -27.90 43.13 -64.49
N LEU A 32 -27.58 41.89 -64.11
CA LEU A 32 -28.46 41.06 -63.28
C LEU A 32 -28.71 41.66 -61.89
N ARG A 33 -27.76 42.43 -61.36
CA ARG A 33 -27.84 43.05 -60.02
C ARG A 33 -28.09 44.56 -60.03
N ASP A 34 -28.08 45.18 -61.21
CA ASP A 34 -28.18 46.63 -61.43
C ASP A 34 -27.22 47.47 -60.55
N VAL A 35 -25.91 47.15 -60.60
CA VAL A 35 -24.86 47.81 -59.80
C VAL A 35 -23.89 48.59 -60.70
N PHE A 36 -23.23 49.63 -60.15
CA PHE A 36 -22.26 50.45 -60.88
C PHE A 36 -21.00 49.69 -61.34
N GLU A 37 -20.54 48.67 -60.60
CA GLU A 37 -19.43 47.77 -60.94
C GLU A 37 -19.61 46.41 -60.23
N ILE A 38 -18.99 45.35 -60.75
CA ILE A 38 -19.03 44.01 -60.13
C ILE A 38 -17.94 43.95 -59.04
N SER A 39 -18.34 43.63 -57.81
CA SER A 39 -17.40 43.32 -56.73
C SER A 39 -16.95 41.86 -56.81
N SER A 40 -15.66 41.58 -56.62
CA SER A 40 -15.17 40.22 -56.45
C SER A 40 -15.66 39.60 -55.14
N TYR A 41 -15.87 38.29 -55.11
CA TYR A 41 -16.16 37.54 -53.90
C TYR A 41 -14.86 37.02 -53.29
N ILE A 42 -14.74 37.12 -51.97
CA ILE A 42 -13.54 36.71 -51.24
C ILE A 42 -13.51 35.19 -50.94
N ASP A 43 -14.64 34.49 -51.09
CA ASP A 43 -14.82 33.14 -50.55
C ASP A 43 -14.30 32.01 -51.45
N PHE A 44 -14.17 32.24 -52.76
CA PHE A 44 -13.84 31.18 -53.73
C PHE A 44 -12.59 31.44 -54.58
N GLY A 45 -11.97 32.61 -54.47
CA GLY A 45 -10.78 32.96 -55.26
C GLY A 45 -11.10 33.30 -56.72
N THR A 46 -10.08 33.25 -57.59
CA THR A 46 -10.26 33.43 -59.04
C THR A 46 -10.43 32.07 -59.73
N ALA A 47 -10.90 32.06 -60.98
CA ALA A 47 -11.06 30.82 -61.74
C ALA A 47 -9.72 30.08 -61.98
N GLU A 48 -8.61 30.82 -62.01
CA GLU A 48 -7.25 30.28 -62.19
C GLU A 48 -6.66 29.79 -60.86
N GLU A 49 -7.00 30.46 -59.74
CA GLU A 49 -6.51 30.13 -58.40
C GLU A 49 -7.67 30.10 -57.39
N PRO A 50 -8.43 28.98 -57.34
CA PRO A 50 -9.50 28.82 -56.37
C PRO A 50 -8.92 28.61 -54.96
N LEU A 51 -9.61 29.12 -53.94
CA LEU A 51 -9.19 28.93 -52.56
C LEU A 51 -9.28 27.44 -52.17
N PRO A 52 -8.19 26.84 -51.64
CA PRO A 52 -8.22 25.43 -51.26
C PRO A 52 -9.09 25.23 -50.02
N TYR A 53 -10.09 24.36 -50.10
CA TYR A 53 -10.93 23.99 -48.96
C TYR A 53 -10.99 22.47 -48.81
N PRO A 54 -10.62 21.88 -47.64
CA PRO A 54 -10.18 22.53 -46.39
C PRO A 54 -8.66 22.79 -46.31
N VAL A 55 -8.26 23.93 -45.76
CA VAL A 55 -6.84 24.20 -45.40
C VAL A 55 -6.52 23.55 -44.05
N LYS A 56 -5.50 22.68 -44.03
CA LYS A 56 -4.95 22.17 -42.77
C LYS A 56 -3.96 23.18 -42.20
N PHE A 57 -4.33 23.80 -41.08
CA PHE A 57 -3.39 24.60 -40.32
C PHE A 57 -2.37 23.69 -39.62
N LYS A 58 -1.14 24.19 -39.43
CA LYS A 58 -0.16 23.50 -38.59
C LYS A 58 -0.56 23.73 -37.15
N ASP A 59 -0.87 22.67 -36.41
CA ASP A 59 -1.08 22.80 -34.97
C ASP A 59 0.27 23.07 -34.28
N ARG A 60 0.19 23.48 -33.01
CA ARG A 60 1.40 23.72 -32.21
C ARG A 60 2.16 22.42 -31.98
N ASP A 61 3.48 22.49 -32.06
CA ASP A 61 4.38 21.35 -31.82
C ASP A 61 4.16 20.73 -30.43
N SER A 62 3.75 21.51 -29.41
CA SER A 62 3.45 20.98 -28.06
C SER A 62 2.34 19.94 -28.01
N TYR A 63 1.46 19.91 -29.03
CA TYR A 63 0.41 18.89 -29.13
C TYR A 63 0.93 17.56 -29.65
N PHE A 64 2.12 17.54 -30.25
CA PHE A 64 2.72 16.37 -30.84
C PHE A 64 4.11 16.13 -30.27
N GLY A 65 4.25 15.09 -29.46
CA GLY A 65 5.56 14.73 -28.92
C GLY A 65 5.46 13.92 -27.64
N LYS A 66 6.61 13.38 -27.22
CA LYS A 66 6.72 12.66 -25.95
C LYS A 66 6.86 13.68 -24.81
N GLN A 67 5.96 13.59 -23.83
CA GLN A 67 6.02 14.42 -22.64
C GLN A 67 7.19 13.99 -21.72
N MET A 68 7.57 14.88 -20.81
CA MET A 68 8.57 14.61 -19.78
C MET A 68 8.15 13.40 -18.94
N MET A 69 9.09 12.49 -18.69
CA MET A 69 8.86 11.35 -17.81
C MET A 69 8.85 11.81 -16.35
N THR A 70 7.84 11.37 -15.60
CA THR A 70 7.78 11.50 -14.15
C THR A 70 7.79 10.11 -13.52
N MET A 71 8.51 9.96 -12.40
CA MET A 71 8.54 8.71 -11.64
C MET A 71 7.53 8.83 -10.49
N THR A 72 6.63 7.87 -10.39
CA THR A 72 5.73 7.76 -9.23
C THR A 72 6.49 7.19 -8.04
N PRO A 73 6.15 7.59 -6.79
CA PRO A 73 6.69 6.94 -5.62
C PRO A 73 6.35 5.45 -5.67
N LYS A 74 7.35 4.60 -5.43
CA LYS A 74 7.14 3.15 -5.35
C LYS A 74 6.55 2.82 -3.98
N TRP A 75 5.36 2.23 -3.99
CA TRP A 75 4.65 1.78 -2.79
C TRP A 75 4.75 0.26 -2.70
N GLY A 76 5.21 -0.26 -1.57
CA GLY A 76 5.39 -1.70 -1.36
C GLY A 76 6.62 -2.02 -0.51
N PHE A 77 6.90 -3.31 -0.32
CA PHE A 77 8.00 -3.87 0.48
C PHE A 77 9.28 -3.04 0.47
N GLN A 78 10.00 -3.03 1.59
CA GLN A 78 11.24 -2.27 1.84
C GLN A 78 12.40 -2.79 0.97
N THR A 79 12.31 -2.61 -0.35
CA THR A 79 13.33 -2.96 -1.33
C THR A 79 14.25 -1.77 -1.61
N ASN A 80 15.48 -2.04 -2.03
CA ASN A 80 16.52 -1.01 -2.16
C ASN A 80 16.20 0.11 -3.16
N ASP A 81 15.29 -0.13 -4.09
CA ASP A 81 14.86 0.83 -5.11
C ASP A 81 13.83 1.86 -4.63
N VAL A 82 13.31 1.67 -3.41
CA VAL A 82 12.44 2.63 -2.70
C VAL A 82 13.28 3.69 -1.99
N PHE A 83 14.47 3.32 -1.51
CA PHE A 83 15.37 4.26 -0.85
C PHE A 83 16.02 5.22 -1.86
N PHE A 84 16.40 6.40 -1.38
CA PHE A 84 17.13 7.38 -2.18
C PHE A 84 18.47 6.84 -2.66
N GLN A 85 19.17 6.11 -1.79
CA GLN A 85 20.37 5.36 -2.13
C GLN A 85 19.96 3.97 -2.60
N LYS A 86 20.28 3.66 -3.86
CA LYS A 86 20.00 2.34 -4.44
C LYS A 86 20.91 1.25 -3.86
N GLU A 87 22.10 1.65 -3.41
CA GLU A 87 23.03 0.76 -2.73
C GLU A 87 22.71 0.75 -1.24
N HIS A 88 22.61 -0.45 -0.67
CA HIS A 88 22.39 -0.65 0.75
C HIS A 88 23.65 -1.30 1.35
N PRO A 89 24.67 -0.51 1.73
CA PRO A 89 25.90 -1.06 2.26
C PRO A 89 25.65 -1.67 3.64
N TRP A 90 26.05 -2.92 3.84
CA TRP A 90 26.03 -3.54 5.16
C TRP A 90 27.39 -3.37 5.84
N VAL A 91 27.37 -3.05 7.13
CA VAL A 91 28.60 -2.86 7.93
C VAL A 91 29.45 -4.14 7.98
N PHE A 92 28.81 -5.30 7.88
CA PHE A 92 29.46 -6.61 7.96
C PHE A 92 29.91 -7.14 6.59
N ASP A 93 29.70 -6.38 5.50
CA ASP A 93 30.13 -6.81 4.17
C ASP A 93 31.66 -6.86 4.11
N GLY A 94 32.20 -8.03 3.78
CA GLY A 94 33.63 -8.27 3.65
C GLY A 94 34.35 -8.72 4.91
N ASP A 95 33.68 -8.73 6.08
CA ASP A 95 34.25 -9.31 7.29
C ASP A 95 33.93 -10.81 7.38
N LEU A 96 34.92 -11.60 7.83
CA LEU A 96 34.75 -13.03 7.97
C LEU A 96 34.02 -13.34 9.27
N PHE A 97 33.04 -14.22 9.19
CA PHE A 97 32.35 -14.69 10.38
C PHE A 97 33.26 -15.59 11.22
N ILE A 98 33.60 -15.16 12.44
CA ILE A 98 34.46 -15.90 13.36
C ILE A 98 33.72 -16.17 14.67
N ASP A 99 33.37 -17.43 14.89
CA ASP A 99 32.61 -17.86 16.08
C ASP A 99 33.40 -17.78 17.39
N ARG A 100 34.71 -18.08 17.35
CA ARG A 100 35.57 -18.20 18.53
C ARG A 100 36.96 -17.66 18.27
N ASN A 101 37.52 -17.00 19.28
CA ASN A 101 38.90 -16.53 19.23
C ASN A 101 39.85 -17.73 19.33
N MET A 102 40.62 -17.98 18.27
CA MET A 102 41.63 -19.05 18.28
C MET A 102 42.94 -18.55 18.90
N TYR A 103 43.20 -18.96 20.14
CA TYR A 103 44.44 -18.59 20.85
C TYR A 103 45.71 -19.24 20.30
N VAL A 104 45.57 -20.28 19.48
CA VAL A 104 46.71 -20.97 18.86
C VAL A 104 47.49 -20.02 17.96
N ASP A 105 46.79 -19.17 17.20
CA ASP A 105 47.42 -18.27 16.24
C ASP A 105 47.96 -17.00 16.91
N SER A 106 47.28 -16.50 17.94
CA SER A 106 47.65 -15.26 18.62
C SER A 106 48.72 -15.46 19.71
N GLN A 107 48.80 -16.64 20.32
CA GLN A 107 49.73 -16.95 21.41
C GLN A 107 50.59 -18.18 21.06
N PRO A 108 51.58 -18.08 20.16
CA PRO A 108 52.37 -19.25 19.74
C PRO A 108 53.24 -19.83 20.86
N ASN A 109 53.70 -18.99 21.79
CA ASN A 109 54.54 -19.41 22.91
C ASN A 109 53.67 -19.76 24.12
N ARG A 110 53.75 -21.02 24.56
CA ARG A 110 53.09 -21.51 25.77
C ARG A 110 54.12 -21.76 26.86
N TYR A 111 53.79 -21.31 28.07
CA TYR A 111 54.63 -21.52 29.25
C TYR A 111 53.92 -22.46 30.22
N LYS A 112 54.70 -23.30 30.91
CA LYS A 112 54.17 -24.19 31.94
C LYS A 112 53.89 -23.38 33.21
N GLY A 113 52.61 -23.13 33.48
CA GLY A 113 52.15 -22.45 34.68
C GLY A 113 51.94 -23.39 35.87
N PHE A 114 51.50 -22.81 36.99
CA PHE A 114 51.10 -23.57 38.17
C PHE A 114 49.67 -24.13 37.99
N GLY A 115 49.52 -25.46 38.05
CA GLY A 115 48.22 -26.16 37.95
C GLY A 115 47.67 -26.31 36.53
N THR A 116 47.87 -25.33 35.64
CA THR A 116 47.50 -25.39 34.22
C THR A 116 48.63 -24.85 33.33
N SER A 117 48.73 -25.37 32.12
CA SER A 117 49.75 -24.97 31.12
C SER A 117 49.13 -24.59 29.77
N ASP A 118 47.90 -24.08 29.82
CA ASP A 118 47.12 -23.69 28.64
C ASP A 118 47.36 -22.22 28.27
N PHE A 119 46.79 -21.78 27.14
CA PHE A 119 46.80 -20.37 26.72
C PHE A 119 46.15 -19.46 27.77
N SER A 120 46.56 -18.19 27.80
CA SER A 120 45.86 -17.20 28.61
C SER A 120 44.55 -16.79 27.94
N LYS A 121 43.41 -17.11 28.57
CA LYS A 121 42.05 -16.95 28.00
C LYS A 121 41.17 -15.99 28.78
N ARG A 122 41.75 -14.92 29.35
CA ARG A 122 41.00 -13.97 30.18
C ARG A 122 39.94 -13.19 29.37
N ASP A 123 40.18 -13.01 28.08
CA ASP A 123 39.34 -12.33 27.10
C ASP A 123 38.34 -13.26 26.37
N GLU A 124 38.32 -14.57 26.68
CA GLU A 124 37.47 -15.56 25.99
C GLU A 124 35.97 -15.20 26.05
N TYR A 125 35.55 -14.59 27.16
CA TYR A 125 34.18 -14.17 27.41
C TYR A 125 33.90 -12.70 27.06
N THR A 126 34.82 -12.02 26.38
CA THR A 126 34.51 -10.74 25.73
C THR A 126 33.72 -10.96 24.44
N ASN A 127 33.87 -12.13 23.79
CA ASN A 127 33.07 -12.52 22.65
C ASN A 127 31.64 -12.91 23.07
N THR A 128 30.64 -12.32 22.42
CA THR A 128 29.21 -12.53 22.71
C THR A 128 28.78 -13.97 22.45
N MET A 129 29.22 -14.58 21.35
CA MET A 129 28.89 -15.96 20.99
C MET A 129 29.35 -16.95 22.05
N ARG A 130 30.59 -16.78 22.54
CA ARG A 130 31.16 -17.65 23.58
C ARG A 130 30.44 -17.50 24.93
N THR A 131 30.01 -16.27 25.22
CA THR A 131 29.20 -15.97 26.41
C THR A 131 27.84 -16.65 26.34
N GLU A 132 27.15 -16.61 25.19
CA GLU A 132 25.85 -17.27 25.01
C GLU A 132 25.97 -18.80 25.08
N GLN A 133 27.00 -19.40 24.47
CA GLN A 133 27.27 -20.84 24.59
C GLN A 133 27.45 -21.26 26.06
N TYR A 134 28.14 -20.46 26.87
CA TYR A 134 28.32 -20.75 28.29
C TYR A 134 27.02 -20.58 29.08
N ARG A 135 26.20 -19.57 28.76
CA ARG A 135 24.86 -19.41 29.34
C ARG A 135 23.96 -20.60 29.02
N GLU A 136 24.02 -21.14 27.82
CA GLU A 136 23.28 -22.34 27.43
C GLU A 136 23.73 -23.57 28.23
N GLN A 137 25.05 -23.80 28.34
CA GLN A 137 25.59 -24.86 29.19
C GLN A 137 25.15 -24.75 30.66
N LEU A 138 25.14 -23.52 31.20
CA LEU A 138 24.66 -23.27 32.56
C LEU A 138 23.17 -23.56 32.73
N LYS A 139 22.35 -23.26 31.72
CA LYS A 139 20.91 -23.59 31.73
C LYS A 139 20.71 -25.10 31.79
N ASP A 140 21.43 -25.86 30.97
CA ASP A 140 21.34 -27.32 30.94
C ASP A 140 21.83 -27.94 32.25
N MET A 141 22.98 -27.49 32.76
CA MET A 141 23.50 -27.99 34.03
C MET A 141 22.56 -27.67 35.19
N GLY A 142 22.03 -26.44 35.28
CA GLY A 142 21.08 -26.05 36.32
C GLY A 142 19.79 -26.89 36.29
N PHE A 143 19.36 -27.27 35.09
CA PHE A 143 18.23 -28.18 34.88
C PHE A 143 18.53 -29.62 35.37
N HIS A 144 19.76 -30.11 35.18
CA HIS A 144 20.13 -31.48 35.56
C HIS A 144 20.62 -31.65 37.01
N THR A 145 21.14 -30.61 37.67
CA THR A 145 21.78 -30.74 39.00
C THR A 145 20.85 -30.46 40.19
N THR A 146 19.59 -30.07 39.96
CA THR A 146 18.64 -29.89 41.05
C THR A 146 17.95 -31.20 41.40
N ALA A 147 18.45 -31.87 42.46
CA ALA A 147 17.77 -33.00 43.11
C ALA A 147 16.31 -32.68 43.53
N SER A 148 15.91 -31.41 43.55
CA SER A 148 14.51 -31.00 43.76
C SER A 148 13.58 -31.32 42.59
N GLN A 149 14.08 -31.75 41.42
CA GLN A 149 13.25 -32.23 40.30
C GLN A 149 12.85 -33.71 40.39
N ASP A 150 13.32 -34.47 41.39
CA ASP A 150 12.70 -35.77 41.73
C ASP A 150 11.23 -35.61 42.15
N TYR A 151 10.83 -34.40 42.59
CA TYR A 151 9.42 -34.06 42.72
C TYR A 151 8.85 -33.57 41.38
N GLY A 152 8.53 -34.53 40.52
CA GLY A 152 7.44 -34.40 39.55
C GLY A 152 7.70 -33.47 38.37
N ARG A 153 8.59 -33.88 37.46
CA ARG A 153 8.70 -33.31 36.10
C ARG A 153 7.37 -33.31 35.32
N ASP A 154 6.44 -34.18 35.70
CA ASP A 154 5.08 -34.26 35.18
C ASP A 154 4.00 -33.80 36.16
N ALA A 155 4.34 -33.19 37.30
CA ALA A 155 3.32 -32.82 38.29
C ALA A 155 2.41 -31.69 37.79
N ASP A 156 2.95 -30.74 37.04
CA ASP A 156 2.18 -29.63 36.48
C ASP A 156 1.46 -30.00 35.18
N SER A 157 1.94 -31.03 34.46
CA SER A 157 1.31 -31.56 33.24
C SER A 157 0.29 -32.68 33.54
N ALA A 158 0.44 -33.37 34.67
CA ALA A 158 -0.54 -34.30 35.20
C ALA A 158 -1.75 -33.49 35.64
N ASN A 159 -2.83 -33.63 34.88
CA ASN A 159 -4.13 -33.05 35.21
C ASN A 159 -4.69 -33.74 36.46
N TYR A 160 -4.17 -33.39 37.65
CA TYR A 160 -4.53 -33.97 38.94
C TYR A 160 -5.96 -33.57 39.30
N ALA A 161 -6.92 -34.28 38.73
CA ALA A 161 -8.30 -34.22 39.15
C ALA A 161 -8.48 -35.05 40.43
N LYS A 162 -9.27 -34.53 41.38
CA LYS A 162 -9.70 -35.34 42.51
C LYS A 162 -10.41 -36.60 41.97
N PRO A 163 -10.13 -37.80 42.51
CA PRO A 163 -10.78 -39.02 42.03
C PRO A 163 -12.30 -38.91 42.18
N LYS A 164 -13.04 -39.43 41.20
CA LYS A 164 -14.51 -39.44 41.19
C LYS A 164 -15.09 -40.08 42.46
N PHE A 165 -14.40 -41.08 42.99
CA PHE A 165 -14.75 -41.77 44.23
C PHE A 165 -13.56 -41.75 45.19
N GLY A 166 -13.67 -40.95 46.24
CA GLY A 166 -12.75 -40.95 47.36
C GLY A 166 -13.51 -41.22 48.65
N ASN A 167 -12.98 -42.09 49.50
CA ASN A 167 -13.60 -42.42 50.78
C ASN A 167 -13.64 -41.16 51.66
N LYS A 168 -14.84 -40.60 51.82
CA LYS A 168 -15.06 -39.46 52.73
C LYS A 168 -15.25 -40.00 54.14
N PRO A 169 -14.49 -39.52 55.15
CA PRO A 169 -14.63 -39.99 56.52
C PRO A 169 -15.83 -39.33 57.20
N VAL A 170 -17.04 -39.63 56.73
CA VAL A 170 -18.31 -39.00 57.17
C VAL A 170 -18.51 -39.17 58.67
N ILE A 171 -18.23 -40.37 59.20
CA ILE A 171 -18.32 -40.67 60.64
C ILE A 171 -17.42 -39.73 61.45
N LYS A 172 -16.16 -39.56 61.04
CA LYS A 172 -15.22 -38.68 61.74
C LYS A 172 -15.66 -37.21 61.69
N GLN A 173 -16.26 -36.78 60.58
CA GLN A 173 -16.70 -35.40 60.39
C GLN A 173 -18.01 -35.08 61.13
N GLN A 174 -18.92 -36.04 61.24
CA GLN A 174 -20.26 -35.80 61.79
C GLN A 174 -20.37 -36.16 63.28
N MET A 175 -19.80 -37.30 63.71
CA MET A 175 -19.99 -37.79 65.08
C MET A 175 -19.12 -37.08 66.11
N TYR A 176 -17.93 -36.62 65.72
CA TYR A 176 -17.01 -35.98 66.66
C TYR A 176 -17.04 -34.46 66.51
N ARG A 177 -17.10 -33.76 67.65
CA ARG A 177 -17.03 -32.30 67.75
C ARG A 177 -15.84 -31.97 68.65
N ARG A 178 -15.03 -30.97 68.26
CA ARG A 178 -13.69 -30.78 68.84
C ARG A 178 -13.72 -30.48 70.35
N THR A 179 -14.63 -29.64 70.86
CA THR A 179 -14.56 -29.18 72.26
C THR A 179 -15.90 -28.72 72.90
N LYS A 180 -17.06 -28.95 72.28
CA LYS A 180 -18.34 -28.40 72.78
C LYS A 180 -19.22 -29.48 73.42
N ILE A 181 -19.53 -29.32 74.72
CA ILE A 181 -20.32 -30.28 75.51
C ILE A 181 -21.82 -29.94 75.46
N PHE A 182 -22.17 -28.65 75.57
CA PHE A 182 -23.56 -28.18 75.49
C PHE A 182 -23.79 -27.38 74.20
N PHE A 183 -24.85 -27.71 73.47
CA PHE A 183 -25.28 -26.97 72.29
C PHE A 183 -26.48 -26.09 72.65
N PRO A 184 -26.57 -24.86 72.12
CA PRO A 184 -27.77 -24.02 72.32
C PRO A 184 -28.97 -24.63 71.58
N ASP A 185 -30.18 -24.44 72.12
CA ASP A 185 -31.44 -24.99 71.58
C ASP A 185 -31.70 -24.62 70.12
N LYS A 186 -31.13 -23.51 69.65
CA LYS A 186 -31.16 -23.08 68.25
C LYS A 186 -29.76 -22.78 67.76
N THR A 187 -29.41 -23.37 66.64
CA THR A 187 -28.19 -22.98 65.91
C THR A 187 -28.41 -21.64 65.20
N LEU A 188 -27.33 -20.94 64.83
CA LEU A 188 -27.40 -19.64 64.13
C LEU A 188 -28.18 -19.67 62.80
N LEU A 189 -28.46 -20.86 62.26
CA LEU A 189 -29.23 -21.08 61.04
C LEU A 189 -30.71 -21.44 61.31
N GLY A 190 -31.18 -21.36 62.58
CA GLY A 190 -32.59 -21.52 62.93
C GLY A 190 -33.11 -22.96 62.96
N PHE A 191 -32.28 -23.96 62.68
CA PHE A 191 -32.65 -25.36 62.82
C PHE A 191 -32.62 -25.78 64.30
N GLN A 192 -33.71 -26.40 64.75
CA GLN A 192 -33.83 -27.01 66.07
C GLN A 192 -32.94 -28.26 66.12
N ALA A 193 -32.16 -28.38 67.19
CA ALA A 193 -31.18 -29.45 67.37
C ALA A 193 -31.84 -30.83 67.54
#